data_AF-A0A3N5RRX8-F1
#
_entry.id   AF-A0A3N5RRX8-F1
#
_cell.length_a   1.000
_cell.length_b   1.000
_cell.length_c   1.000
_cell.angle_alpha   90.00
_cell.angle_beta   90.00
_cell.angle_gamma   90.00
#
_symmetry.space_group_name_H-M   'P 1'
#
loop_
_entity.id
_entity.type
_entity.pdbx_description
1 polymer ?
#
loop_
_entity_poly.entity_id
_entity_poly.type
_entity_poly.pdbx_seq_one_letter_code
_entity_poly.pdbx_strand_id
1 'polypeptide(L)' 'MENGSNLPEGLASPVQRALEQHGLLQLEKIAELSESELKQLHGIGPKAIEQLRQAMAAQGLSFKGE' A
#
# COMPACT_ATOMS: atom_id res chain seq x y z
N MET A 1 1.30 15.16 17.33
CA MET A 1 1.40 13.69 17.30
C MET A 1 0.86 13.27 15.95
N GLU A 2 1.75 13.14 14.96
CA GLU A 2 1.37 12.84 13.59
C GLU A 2 1.22 11.33 13.46
N ASN A 3 0.12 10.78 14.00
CA ASN A 3 -0.31 9.41 13.68
C ASN A 3 -1.01 9.43 12.32
N GLY A 4 -0.33 9.99 11.31
CA GLY A 4 -0.86 10.15 9.96
C GLY A 4 -0.63 8.87 9.20
N SER A 5 -1.71 8.21 8.79
CA SER A 5 -1.68 7.15 7.79
C SER A 5 -0.89 7.65 6.59
N ASN A 6 0.30 7.08 6.34
CA ASN A 6 1.14 7.46 5.20
C ASN A 6 0.73 6.58 4.02
N LEU A 7 -0.52 6.77 3.57
CA LEU A 7 -1.11 6.07 2.43
C LEU A 7 -1.24 7.05 1.26
N PRO A 8 -1.03 6.61 0.01
CA PRO A 8 -1.21 7.48 -1.14
C PRO A 8 -2.63 8.01 -1.24
N GLU A 9 -2.73 9.32 -1.46
CA GLU A 9 -3.98 9.97 -1.78
C GLU A 9 -4.51 9.44 -3.14
N GLY A 10 -5.79 9.08 -3.19
CA GLY A 10 -6.41 8.55 -4.41
C GLY A 10 -6.46 7.02 -4.51
N LEU A 11 -6.11 6.29 -3.45
CA LEU A 11 -6.49 4.88 -3.33
C LEU A 11 -8.01 4.73 -3.31
N ALA A 12 -8.52 3.71 -4.01
CA ALA A 12 -9.95 3.41 -4.00
C ALA A 12 -10.42 3.04 -2.58
N SER A 13 -11.64 3.44 -2.20
CA SER A 13 -12.23 3.10 -0.90
C SER A 13 -12.14 1.61 -0.49
N PRO A 14 -12.33 0.61 -1.39
CA PRO A 14 -12.14 -0.80 -1.03
C PRO A 14 -10.67 -1.14 -0.69
N VAL A 15 -9.71 -0.49 -1.34
CA VAL A 15 -8.28 -0.72 -1.09
C VAL A 15 -7.89 -0.15 0.26
N GLN A 16 -8.30 1.09 0.55
CA GLN A 16 -8.05 1.71 1.86
C GLN A 16 -8.61 0.84 2.99
N ARG A 17 -9.85 0.33 2.82
CA ARG A 17 -10.44 -0.60 3.78
C ARG A 17 -9.66 -1.89 3.91
N ALA A 18 -9.24 -2.51 2.81
CA ALA A 18 -8.44 -3.74 2.86
C ALA A 18 -7.11 -3.51 3.61
N LEU A 19 -6.44 -2.40 3.34
CA LEU A 19 -5.20 -2.02 4.03
C LEU A 19 -5.44 -1.74 5.53
N GLU A 20 -6.50 -0.99 5.87
CA GLU A 20 -6.94 -0.75 7.24
C GLU A 20 -7.21 -2.05 8.01
N GLN A 21 -7.95 -2.99 7.40
CA GLN A 21 -8.25 -4.29 8.01
C GLN A 21 -6.99 -5.12 8.30
N HIS A 22 -5.96 -4.97 7.47
CA HIS A 22 -4.67 -5.62 7.64
C HIS A 22 -3.66 -4.79 8.48
N GLY A 23 -4.05 -3.61 8.98
CA GLY A 23 -3.16 -2.70 9.72
C GLY A 23 -2.06 -2.06 8.87
N LEU A 24 -2.20 -2.09 7.55
CA LEU A 24 -1.25 -1.57 6.56
C LEU A 24 -1.48 -0.07 6.30
N LEU A 25 -1.43 0.74 7.35
CA LEU A 25 -1.67 2.19 7.29
C LEU A 25 -0.43 3.01 6.92
N GLN A 26 0.66 2.34 6.59
CA GLN A 26 1.96 2.95 6.32
C GLN A 26 2.63 2.24 5.15
N LEU A 27 3.24 3.02 4.26
CA LEU A 27 3.99 2.49 3.11
C LEU A 27 5.14 1.58 3.52
N GLU A 28 5.76 1.80 4.68
CA GLU A 28 6.79 0.92 5.23
C GLU A 28 6.24 -0.50 5.51
N LYS A 29 5.03 -0.60 6.09
CA LYS A 29 4.36 -1.89 6.32
C LYS A 29 3.98 -2.58 5.03
N ILE A 30 3.61 -1.79 4.03
CA ILE A 30 3.31 -2.27 2.68
C ILE A 30 4.60 -2.74 1.99
N ALA A 31 5.75 -2.08 2.24
CA ALA A 31 7.06 -2.50 1.74
C ALA A 31 7.50 -3.86 2.27
N GLU A 32 7.06 -4.25 3.48
CA GLU A 32 7.31 -5.58 4.03
C GLU A 32 6.57 -6.69 3.26
N LEU A 33 5.62 -6.34 2.39
CA LEU A 33 4.85 -7.24 1.55
C LEU A 33 5.34 -7.18 0.10
N SER A 34 5.21 -8.31 -0.59
CA SER A 34 5.44 -8.40 -2.02
C SER A 34 4.21 -7.93 -2.82
N GLU A 35 4.42 -7.54 -4.07
CA GLU A 35 3.34 -7.19 -4.99
C GLU A 35 2.27 -8.30 -5.07
N SER A 36 2.71 -9.56 -5.07
CA SER A 36 1.85 -10.73 -5.10
C SER A 36 1.00 -10.88 -3.84
N GLU A 37 1.56 -10.63 -2.66
CA GLU A 37 0.81 -10.63 -1.39
C GLU A 37 -0.23 -9.50 -1.38
N LEU A 38 0.11 -8.32 -1.89
CA LEU A 38 -0.86 -7.25 -2.05
C LEU A 38 -1.98 -7.61 -3.04
N LYS A 39 -1.67 -8.25 -4.16
CA LYS A 39 -2.69 -8.73 -5.12
C LYS A 39 -3.64 -9.76 -4.52
N GLN A 40 -3.19 -10.51 -3.51
CA GLN A 40 -4.05 -11.46 -2.80
C GLN A 40 -5.02 -10.76 -1.84
N LEU A 41 -4.74 -9.52 -1.43
CA LEU A 41 -5.68 -8.74 -0.62
C LEU A 41 -6.92 -8.39 -1.44
N HIS A 42 -8.08 -8.74 -0.89
CA HIS A 42 -9.36 -8.63 -1.59
C HIS A 42 -9.65 -7.17 -1.97
N GLY A 43 -9.71 -6.88 -3.28
CA GLY A 43 -10.02 -5.56 -3.80
C GLY A 43 -8.81 -4.69 -4.15
N ILE A 44 -7.57 -5.18 -3.98
CA ILE A 44 -6.37 -4.49 -4.50
C ILE A 44 -6.17 -4.84 -5.97
N GLY A 45 -6.59 -3.92 -6.84
CA GLY A 45 -6.37 -4.02 -8.27
C GLY A 45 -4.97 -3.53 -8.68
N PRO A 46 -4.54 -3.82 -9.92
CA PRO A 46 -3.23 -3.40 -10.46
C PRO A 46 -3.03 -1.87 -10.40
N LYS A 47 -4.11 -1.09 -10.54
CA LYS A 47 -4.07 0.37 -10.41
C LYS A 47 -3.66 0.84 -9.01
N ALA A 48 -4.12 0.15 -7.97
CA ALA A 48 -3.77 0.49 -6.60
C ALA A 48 -2.32 0.13 -6.29
N ILE A 49 -1.84 -0.99 -6.85
CA ILE A 49 -0.44 -1.39 -6.74
C ILE A 49 0.47 -0.36 -7.40
N GLU A 50 0.13 0.12 -8.60
CA GLU A 50 0.93 1.16 -9.26
C GLU A 50 0.99 2.44 -8.43
N GLN A 51 -0.14 2.88 -7.84
CA GLN A 51 -0.18 4.04 -6.94
C GLN A 51 0.68 3.85 -5.69
N LEU A 52 0.60 2.67 -5.06
CA LEU A 52 1.42 2.31 -3.91
C LEU A 52 2.90 2.30 -4.29
N ARG A 53 3.25 1.68 -5.40
CA ARG A 53 4.63 1.64 -5.93
C ARG A 53 5.19 3.03 -6.14
N GLN A 54 4.43 3.93 -6.77
CA GLN A 54 4.85 5.31 -7.00
C GLN A 54 5.05 6.08 -5.70
N ALA A 55 4.12 5.93 -4.75
CA ALA A 55 4.21 6.58 -3.45
C ALA A 55 5.37 6.04 -2.59
N MET A 56 5.64 4.74 -2.68
CA MET A 56 6.79 4.09 -2.05
C MET A 56 8.10 4.57 -2.68
N ALA A 57 8.18 4.56 -4.02
CA ALA A 57 9.36 5.00 -4.75
C ALA A 57 9.70 6.48 -4.47
N ALA A 58 8.69 7.34 -4.31
CA ALA A 58 8.90 8.73 -3.90
C ALA A 58 9.55 8.86 -2.51
N GLN A 59 9.42 7.84 -1.65
CA GLN A 59 10.06 7.75 -0.33
C GLN A 59 11.30 6.83 -0.33
N GLY A 60 11.71 6.31 -1.49
CA GLY A 60 12.83 5.38 -1.62
C GLY A 60 12.53 3.96 -1.11
N LEU A 61 11.25 3.59 -0.99
CA LEU A 61 10.78 2.26 -0.62
C LEU A 61 10.39 1.46 -1.87
N SER A 62 10.46 0.13 -1.78
CA SER A 62 10.00 -0.81 -2.81
C SER A 62 9.26 -1.98 -2.17
N PHE A 63 8.46 -2.71 -2.95
CA PHE A 63 7.84 -3.94 -2.46
C PHE A 63 8.89 -4.99 -2.16
N LYS A 64 8.59 -5.88 -1.22
CA LYS A 64 9.48 -6.98 -0.88
C LYS A 64 9.67 -7.90 -2.09
N GLY A 65 10.92 -8.01 -2.54
CA GLY A 65 11.32 -8.88 -3.66
C GLY A 65 11.33 -8.20 -5.03
N GLU A 66 11.14 -6.88 -5.08
CA GLU A 66 11.43 -6.01 -6.24
C GLU A 66 12.83 -5.41 -6.15
#